data_AF-A0A0W0VMX4-F1
#
_entry.id   AF-A0A0W0VMX4-F1
#
_cell.length_a   1.000
_cell.length_b   1.000
_cell.length_c   1.000
_cell.angle_alpha   90.00
_cell.angle_beta   90.00
_cell.angle_gamma   90.00
#
_symmetry.space_group_name_H-M   'P 1'
#
loop_
_entity.id
_entity.type
_entity.pdbx_description
1 polymer ?
#
loop_
_entity_poly.entity_id
_entity_poly.type
_entity_poly.pdbx_seq_one_letter_code
_entity_poly.pdbx_strand_id
1 'polypeptide(L)'
;MEIIFQGQHNSEEAAESLLTVLRLFKQRYHIGQFREMHLTVTLVDENGDEVELVDSETSKPYRTFEVYRHGHELKGKRGHPVLQLVVDNTR
;
A
#
# COMPACT_ATOMS: atom_id res chain seq x y z
N MET A 1 -11.60 -11.24 2.50
CA MET A 1 -12.49 -10.40 1.68
C MET A 1 -11.62 -9.74 0.64
N GLU A 2 -12.06 -9.73 -0.61
CA GLU A 2 -11.35 -9.08 -1.71
C GLU A 2 -12.09 -7.77 -2.05
N ILE A 3 -11.34 -6.68 -2.19
CA ILE A 3 -11.86 -5.37 -2.58
C ILE A 3 -11.11 -4.99 -3.86
N ILE A 4 -11.83 -4.86 -4.96
CA ILE A 4 -11.25 -4.57 -6.27
C ILE A 4 -11.69 -3.18 -6.68
N PHE A 5 -10.73 -2.27 -6.87
CA PHE A 5 -10.96 -0.98 -7.50
C PHE A 5 -10.73 -1.15 -9.01
N GLN A 6 -11.80 -1.04 -9.80
CA GLN A 6 -11.72 -1.20 -11.26
C GLN A 6 -11.55 0.17 -11.94
N GLY A 7 -10.81 0.19 -13.05
CA GLY A 7 -10.51 1.40 -13.82
C GLY A 7 -9.17 2.04 -13.44
N GLN A 8 -8.73 3.02 -14.23
CA GLN A 8 -7.58 3.86 -13.90
C GLN A 8 -8.00 4.88 -12.85
N HIS A 9 -7.26 4.93 -11.75
CA HIS A 9 -7.43 5.91 -10.67
C HIS A 9 -6.14 6.69 -10.55
N ASN A 10 -6.23 8.01 -10.43
CA ASN A 10 -5.08 8.78 -9.96
C ASN A 10 -4.82 8.53 -8.47
N SER A 11 -3.74 9.10 -7.94
CA SER A 11 -3.34 8.95 -6.54
C SER A 11 -4.43 9.35 -5.55
N GLU A 12 -5.11 10.46 -5.81
CA GLU A 12 -6.14 11.02 -4.96
C GLU A 12 -7.39 10.13 -4.94
N GLU A 13 -7.86 9.70 -6.11
CA GLU A 13 -9.02 8.82 -6.27
C GLU A 13 -8.80 7.46 -5.61
N ALA A 14 -7.60 6.87 -5.76
CA ALA A 14 -7.25 5.60 -5.15
C ALA A 14 -7.24 5.70 -3.61
N ALA A 15 -6.67 6.78 -3.08
CA ALA A 15 -6.65 7.03 -1.64
C ALA A 15 -8.06 7.25 -1.06
N GLU A 16 -8.88 8.05 -1.73
CA GLU A 16 -10.27 8.30 -1.32
C GLU A 16 -11.11 7.01 -1.35
N SER A 17 -10.93 6.19 -2.38
CA SER A 17 -11.65 4.92 -2.54
C SER A 17 -11.31 3.94 -1.41
N LEU A 18 -10.02 3.79 -1.08
CA LEU A 18 -9.59 2.97 0.05
C LEU A 18 -10.14 3.49 1.38
N LEU A 19 -10.06 4.81 1.60
CA LEU A 19 -10.57 5.43 2.83
C LEU A 19 -12.09 5.24 2.98
N THR A 20 -12.83 5.32 1.89
CA THR A 20 -14.28 5.10 1.85
C THR A 20 -14.64 3.69 2.29
N VAL A 21 -13.90 2.66 1.82
CA VAL A 21 -14.12 1.28 2.25
C VAL A 21 -13.82 1.08 3.73
N LEU A 22 -12.72 1.66 4.24
CA LEU A 22 -12.39 1.59 5.67
C LEU A 22 -13.45 2.29 6.54
N ARG A 23 -13.97 3.45 6.09
CA ARG A 23 -15.07 4.15 6.76
C ARG A 23 -16.34 3.31 6.79
N LEU A 24 -16.66 2.63 5.68
CA LEU A 24 -17.81 1.74 5.58
C LEU A 24 -17.73 0.57 6.58
N PHE A 25 -16.57 -0.07 6.72
CA PHE A 25 -16.36 -1.11 7.75
C PHE A 25 -16.60 -0.59 9.17
N LYS A 26 -16.10 0.61 9.47
CA LYS A 26 -16.31 1.23 10.78
C LYS A 26 -17.77 1.60 11.03
N GLN A 27 -18.40 2.30 10.09
CA GLN A 27 -19.71 2.91 10.28
C GLN A 27 -20.84 1.91 10.16
N ARG A 28 -20.80 1.04 9.14
CA ARG A 28 -21.91 0.14 8.82
C ARG A 28 -21.82 -1.19 9.56
N TYR A 29 -20.60 -1.66 9.82
CA TYR A 29 -20.33 -2.98 10.38
C TYR A 29 -19.65 -2.94 11.74
N HIS A 30 -19.36 -1.74 12.28
CA HIS A 30 -18.75 -1.54 13.60
C HIS A 30 -17.40 -2.28 13.78
N ILE A 31 -16.66 -2.49 12.68
CA ILE A 31 -15.33 -3.09 12.72
C ILE A 31 -14.32 -2.01 13.13
N GLY A 32 -13.77 -2.13 14.34
CA GLY A 32 -12.82 -1.16 14.91
C GLY A 32 -11.34 -1.56 14.81
N GLN A 33 -11.04 -2.80 14.42
CA GLN A 33 -9.68 -3.33 14.37
C GLN A 33 -9.50 -4.21 13.13
N PHE A 34 -8.36 -4.07 12.47
CA PHE A 34 -7.96 -4.89 11.34
C PHE A 34 -6.68 -5.62 11.73
N ARG A 35 -6.69 -6.96 11.60
CA ARG A 35 -5.51 -7.78 11.89
C ARG A 35 -4.48 -7.70 10.77
N GLU A 36 -4.93 -7.66 9.52
CA GLU A 36 -4.09 -7.70 8.33
C GLU A 36 -4.87 -7.17 7.12
N MET A 37 -4.19 -6.50 6.19
CA MET A 37 -4.71 -6.08 4.89
C MET A 37 -3.64 -6.33 3.83
N HIS A 38 -4.01 -6.99 2.74
CA HIS A 38 -3.15 -7.21 1.58
C HIS A 38 -3.61 -6.27 0.46
N LEU A 39 -2.69 -5.49 -0.09
CA LEU A 39 -2.95 -4.61 -1.22
C LEU A 39 -2.13 -5.07 -2.41
N THR A 40 -2.80 -5.39 -3.52
CA THR A 40 -2.15 -5.66 -4.81
C THR A 40 -2.39 -4.44 -5.69
N VAL A 41 -1.31 -3.88 -6.24
CA VAL A 41 -1.37 -2.67 -7.06
C VAL A 41 -0.68 -2.94 -8.39
N THR A 42 -1.34 -2.62 -9.49
CA THR A 42 -0.74 -2.51 -10.82
C THR A 42 -0.42 -1.05 -11.08
N LEU A 43 0.85 -0.74 -11.32
CA LEU A 43 1.29 0.61 -11.64
C LEU A 43 1.32 0.80 -13.14
N VAL A 44 0.93 1.98 -13.60
CA VAL A 44 0.99 2.38 -15.00
C VAL A 44 1.71 3.71 -15.14
N ASP A 45 2.38 3.94 -16.27
CA ASP A 45 2.97 5.23 -16.61
C ASP A 45 1.94 6.19 -17.25
N GLU A 46 2.40 7.36 -17.70
CA GLU A 46 1.56 8.38 -18.34
C GLU A 46 0.98 7.91 -19.70
N ASN A 47 1.56 6.90 -20.33
CA ASN A 47 1.07 6.30 -21.57
C ASN A 47 0.07 5.15 -21.31
N GLY A 48 -0.07 4.73 -20.05
CA GLY A 48 -0.89 3.61 -19.64
C GLY A 48 -0.17 2.25 -19.68
N ASP A 49 1.15 2.26 -19.87
CA ASP A 49 1.96 1.04 -19.89
C ASP A 49 2.25 0.57 -18.46
N GLU A 50 2.16 -0.73 -18.21
CA GLU A 50 2.46 -1.30 -16.89
C GLU A 50 3.94 -1.11 -16.54
N VAL A 51 4.20 -0.66 -15.31
CA VAL A 51 5.57 -0.42 -14.81
C VAL A 51 5.84 -1.16 -13.51
N GLU A 52 7.10 -1.50 -13.31
CA GLU A 52 7.60 -2.10 -12.07
C GLU A 52 8.52 -1.13 -11.34
N LEU A 53 8.42 -1.08 -10.02
CA LEU A 53 9.41 -0.41 -9.20
C LEU A 53 10.66 -1.29 -9.13
N VAL A 54 11.83 -0.73 -9.42
CA VAL A 54 13.11 -1.44 -9.36
C VAL A 54 14.00 -0.90 -8.25
N ASP A 55 14.68 -1.80 -7.54
CA ASP A 55 15.73 -1.46 -6.59
C ASP A 55 16.94 -0.91 -7.34
N SER A 56 17.35 0.32 -7.03
CA SER A 56 18.47 0.99 -7.68
C SER A 56 19.83 0.34 -7.40
N GLU A 57 19.97 -0.39 -6.29
CA GLU A 57 21.21 -1.08 -5.93
C GLU A 57 21.30 -2.46 -6.57
N THR A 58 20.19 -3.21 -6.59
CA THR A 58 20.18 -4.60 -7.07
C THR A 58 19.64 -4.77 -8.48
N SER A 59 19.02 -3.73 -9.05
CA SER A 59 18.29 -3.74 -10.34
C SER A 59 17.19 -4.80 -10.40
N LYS A 60 16.67 -5.23 -9.24
CA LYS A 60 15.59 -6.22 -9.14
C LYS A 60 14.25 -5.52 -8.91
N PRO A 61 13.15 -6.04 -9.47
CA PRO A 61 11.84 -5.48 -9.22
C PRO A 61 11.38 -5.74 -7.78
N TYR A 62 10.77 -4.73 -7.17
CA TYR A 62 10.08 -4.83 -5.90
C TYR A 62 8.79 -5.62 -6.10
N ARG A 63 8.75 -6.85 -5.57
CA ARG A 63 7.55 -7.71 -5.61
C ARG A 63 6.59 -7.48 -4.45
N THR A 64 7.07 -6.89 -3.37
CA THR A 64 6.29 -6.67 -2.15
C THR A 64 6.76 -5.37 -1.51
N PHE A 65 5.81 -4.49 -1.22
CA PHE A 65 6.05 -3.26 -0.48
C PHE A 65 5.39 -3.39 0.89
N GLU A 66 6.20 -3.57 1.94
CA GLU A 66 5.70 -3.81 3.30
C GLU A 66 5.65 -2.49 4.09
N VAL A 67 4.46 -2.11 4.53
CA VAL A 67 4.25 -0.90 5.34
C VAL A 67 3.97 -1.30 6.79
N TYR A 68 4.82 -0.81 7.70
CA TYR A 68 4.74 -1.12 9.12
C TYR A 68 4.26 0.07 9.94
N ARG A 69 3.44 -0.18 10.96
CA ARG A 69 3.16 0.81 12.00
C ARG A 69 4.35 0.88 12.96
N HIS A 70 4.80 2.08 13.30
CA HIS A 70 5.85 2.31 14.29
C HIS A 70 5.55 1.55 15.60
N GLY A 71 6.49 0.72 16.06
CA GLY A 71 6.34 -0.15 17.24
C GLY A 71 5.73 -1.55 16.97
N HIS A 72 5.34 -1.85 15.73
CA HIS A 72 4.85 -3.16 15.28
C HIS A 72 5.63 -3.68 14.06
N GLU A 73 6.93 -3.39 14.02
CA GLU A 73 7.84 -3.92 13.01
C GLU A 73 7.86 -5.45 13.11
N LEU A 74 7.49 -6.17 12.04
CA LEU A 74 7.60 -7.62 12.01
C LEU A 74 9.09 -7.98 12.12
N LYS A 75 9.43 -8.79 13.12
CA LYS A 75 10.79 -9.32 13.25
C LYS A 75 11.07 -10.32 12.11
N GLY A 76 11.60 -9.85 10.98
CA GLY A 76 12.18 -10.67 9.90
C GLY A 76 12.03 -10.00 8.53
N LYS A 77 12.99 -10.00 7.61
CA LYS A 77 14.19 -10.83 7.40
C LYS A 77 15.37 -9.94 6.96
N ARG A 78 16.58 -10.29 7.39
CA ARG A 78 17.85 -9.78 6.83
C ARG A 78 17.90 -10.15 5.33
N GLY A 79 17.67 -9.22 4.41
CA GLY A 79 17.92 -9.51 3.00
C GLY A 79 17.23 -8.65 1.94
N HIS A 80 16.27 -7.80 2.31
CA HIS A 80 15.64 -6.89 1.34
C HIS A 80 15.84 -5.44 1.79
N PRO A 81 16.15 -4.51 0.86
CA PRO A 81 16.24 -3.09 1.19
C PRO A 81 14.89 -2.64 1.78
N VAL A 82 14.94 -2.18 3.02
CA VAL A 82 13.78 -1.68 3.74
C VAL A 82 13.64 -0.20 3.39
N LEU A 83 12.84 0.11 2.37
CA LEU A 83 12.42 1.50 2.15
C LEU A 83 11.38 1.85 3.20
N GLN A 84 11.79 2.60 4.21
CA GLN A 84 10.92 3.11 5.25
C GLN A 84 10.26 4.40 4.75
N LEU A 85 8.96 4.36 4.45
CA LEU A 85 8.18 5.59 4.29
C LEU A 85 8.00 6.21 5.68
N VAL A 86 8.85 7.17 6.02
CA VAL A 86 8.69 8.00 7.21
C VAL A 86 7.71 9.12 6.88
N VAL A 87 6.45 8.96 7.32
CA VAL A 87 5.48 10.07 7.30
C VAL A 87 5.71 10.91 8.55
N ASP A 88 6.48 11.99 8.40
CA ASP A 88 6.61 13.02 9.43
C ASP A 88 5.43 13.99 9.34
N ASN A 89 4.50 13.89 10.30
CA ASN A 89 3.36 14.80 10.43
C ASN A 89 3.65 15.98 11.37
N THR A 90 4.92 16.37 11.53
CA THR A 90 5.28 17.62 12.24
C THR A 90 5.40 18.80 11.27
N ARG A 91 4.27 19.19 10.64
CA ARG A 91 3.94 20.59 10.27
C ARG A 91 2.52 20.71 9.72
#